data_AF-K5E937-F1
#
_entry.id   AF-K5E937-F1
#
_cell.length_a   1.000
_cell.length_b   1.000
_cell.length_c   1.000
_cell.angle_alpha   90.00
_cell.angle_beta   90.00
_cell.angle_gamma   90.00
#
_symmetry.space_group_name_H-M   'P 1'
#
loop_
_entity.id
_entity.type
_entity.pdbx_description
1 polymer ?
#
loop_
_entity_poly.entity_id
_entity_poly.type
_entity_poly.pdbx_seq_one_letter_code
_entity_poly.pdbx_strand_id
1 'polypeptide(L)'
;MLPPLFQQIDLQCTGDQLHEFLHQIQQRSQEAERSINRSGSKDDQVQNLKSAVDARFVELPEVLDFLRKCEECGRQTIFLLEPKNDEVKNRLQDATTIATELFGEEWGPDYFPIHERPVEGIQWVDCRVKIPGHPRDWCLKAYGHEVIEETIENKREEIDERHFRDIRDVEILDVNTVAVVRWRDPHFLEVRVDKLRSSGFNEMRNRLASIGQMLSPAINIQTECVSYSLQDSLRRLIDGRRAQAADKTVYRVTSIKFLDRREGSNELRPMMAGEDVDSDVGRTESIEALMKNGAKPSRVALEWLDGEWAPDSLPDSLSTTVEGDSCDAVSIASRVTPEVLDYVINKLR
;
A
#
# COMPACT_ATOMS: atom_id res chain seq x y z
N MET A 1 -13.63 7.73 27.39
CA MET A 1 -13.78 8.54 26.17
C MET A 1 -12.53 8.29 25.35
N LEU A 2 -12.64 7.86 24.09
CA LEU A 2 -11.50 7.52 23.20
C LEU A 2 -11.28 8.60 22.11
N PRO A 3 -11.01 9.89 22.45
CA PRO A 3 -10.74 10.91 21.43
C PRO A 3 -9.71 10.49 20.37
N PRO A 4 -8.58 9.82 20.73
CA PRO A 4 -7.58 9.44 19.74
C PRO A 4 -8.13 8.48 18.67
N LEU A 5 -9.04 7.56 19.03
CA LEU A 5 -9.56 6.57 18.10
C LEU A 5 -10.40 7.20 16.97
N PHE A 6 -11.38 8.03 17.32
CA PHE A 6 -12.24 8.64 16.32
C PHE A 6 -11.50 9.69 15.47
N GLN A 7 -10.45 10.30 16.03
CA GLN A 7 -9.52 11.11 15.26
C GLN A 7 -8.75 10.25 14.23
N GLN A 8 -8.30 9.05 14.61
CA GLN A 8 -7.67 8.14 13.63
C GLN A 8 -8.64 7.70 12.53
N ILE A 9 -9.90 7.41 12.89
CA ILE A 9 -10.94 7.07 11.92
C ILE A 9 -11.15 8.22 10.94
N ASP A 10 -11.24 9.45 11.44
CA ASP A 10 -11.35 10.61 10.57
C ASP A 10 -10.10 10.80 9.69
N LEU A 11 -8.89 10.54 10.18
CA LEU A 11 -7.70 10.66 9.34
C LEU A 11 -7.58 9.55 8.28
N GLN A 12 -7.99 8.32 8.61
CA GLN A 12 -7.65 7.12 7.83
C GLN A 12 -8.81 6.52 7.04
N CYS A 13 -10.06 6.73 7.43
CA CYS A 13 -11.19 6.16 6.70
C CYS A 13 -11.70 7.16 5.65
N THR A 14 -12.12 6.67 4.48
CA THR A 14 -12.88 7.50 3.52
C THR A 14 -14.34 7.58 3.96
N GLY A 15 -15.08 8.57 3.43
CA GLY A 15 -16.52 8.67 3.66
C GLY A 15 -17.28 7.43 3.16
N ASP A 16 -16.85 6.83 2.05
CA ASP A 16 -17.46 5.61 1.51
C ASP A 16 -17.22 4.39 2.41
N GLN A 17 -16.00 4.24 2.95
CA GLN A 17 -15.69 3.19 3.92
C GLN A 17 -16.54 3.32 5.19
N LEU A 18 -16.70 4.55 5.69
CA LEU A 18 -17.55 4.84 6.85
C LEU A 18 -19.03 4.57 6.55
N HIS A 19 -19.50 5.00 5.38
CA HIS A 19 -20.87 4.76 4.95
C HIS A 19 -21.21 3.27 4.94
N GLU A 20 -20.33 2.45 4.34
CA GLU A 20 -20.52 1.01 4.24
C GLU A 20 -20.45 0.34 5.62
N PHE A 21 -19.53 0.74 6.48
CA PHE A 21 -19.45 0.19 7.84
C PHE A 21 -20.69 0.54 8.67
N LEU A 22 -21.18 1.78 8.59
CA LEU A 22 -22.44 2.18 9.24
C LEU A 22 -23.65 1.41 8.69
N HIS A 23 -23.68 1.17 7.38
CA HIS A 23 -24.71 0.34 6.75
C HIS A 23 -24.70 -1.10 7.27
N GLN A 24 -23.53 -1.72 7.44
CA GLN A 24 -23.41 -3.05 8.04
C GLN A 24 -23.92 -3.09 9.49
N ILE A 25 -23.73 -2.03 10.27
CA ILE A 25 -24.27 -1.92 11.63
C ILE A 25 -25.80 -1.80 11.58
N GLN A 26 -26.36 -1.00 10.68
CA GLN A 26 -27.82 -0.86 10.50
C GLN A 26 -28.51 -2.20 10.21
N GLN A 27 -27.88 -3.06 9.41
CA GLN A 27 -28.45 -4.36 9.03
C GLN A 27 -28.61 -5.36 10.20
N ARG A 28 -28.02 -5.07 11.38
CA ARG A 28 -28.07 -5.99 12.54
C ARG A 28 -29.40 -5.99 13.26
N SER A 29 -30.16 -4.89 13.22
CA SER A 29 -31.47 -4.79 13.88
C SER A 29 -32.31 -3.64 13.34
N GLN A 30 -33.64 -3.75 13.45
CA GLN A 30 -34.55 -2.65 13.11
C GLN A 30 -34.33 -1.39 13.96
N GLU A 31 -33.82 -1.55 15.18
CA GLU A 31 -33.50 -0.42 16.05
C GLU A 31 -32.26 0.33 15.54
N ALA A 32 -31.20 -0.40 15.18
CA ALA A 32 -30.00 0.17 14.56
C ALA A 32 -30.32 0.88 13.24
N GLU A 33 -31.17 0.28 12.40
CA GLU A 33 -31.62 0.86 11.12
C GLU A 33 -32.30 2.23 11.31
N ARG A 34 -33.11 2.40 12.36
CA ARG A 34 -33.82 3.64 12.65
C ARG A 34 -32.96 4.69 13.34
N SER A 35 -32.01 4.25 14.17
CA SER A 35 -31.25 5.14 15.06
C SER A 35 -29.91 5.60 14.48
N ILE A 36 -29.32 4.84 13.56
CA ILE A 36 -28.04 5.19 12.94
C ILE A 36 -28.30 5.90 11.62
N ASN A 37 -27.64 7.04 11.40
CA ASN A 37 -27.62 7.69 10.09
C ASN A 37 -26.27 7.41 9.39
N ARG A 38 -26.32 7.05 8.10
CA ARG A 38 -25.13 6.80 7.26
C ARG A 38 -24.85 7.89 6.23
N SER A 39 -25.78 8.84 6.08
CA SER A 39 -25.70 9.97 5.15
C SER A 39 -25.11 11.19 5.84
N GLY A 40 -24.52 12.09 5.06
CA GLY A 40 -23.94 13.34 5.55
C GLY A 40 -22.52 13.54 5.07
N SER A 41 -21.85 14.54 5.65
CA SER A 41 -20.40 14.70 5.51
C SER A 41 -19.66 13.57 6.22
N LYS A 42 -18.36 13.45 5.95
CA LYS A 42 -17.49 12.49 6.65
C LYS A 42 -17.50 12.73 8.17
N ASP A 43 -17.44 13.98 8.60
CA ASP A 43 -17.51 14.36 10.01
C ASP A 43 -18.82 13.88 10.66
N ASP A 44 -19.94 14.03 9.95
CA ASP A 44 -21.24 13.51 10.40
C ASP A 44 -21.20 11.99 10.57
N GLN A 45 -20.60 11.27 9.61
CA GLN A 45 -20.47 9.81 9.68
C GLN A 45 -19.59 9.37 10.85
N VAL A 46 -18.50 10.08 11.16
CA VAL A 46 -17.67 9.81 12.33
C VAL A 46 -18.46 10.02 13.63
N GLN A 47 -19.25 11.10 13.74
CA GLN A 47 -20.11 11.32 14.91
C GLN A 47 -21.23 10.28 15.02
N ASN A 48 -21.79 9.83 13.89
CA ASN A 48 -22.79 8.77 13.88
C ASN A 48 -22.19 7.42 14.33
N LEU A 49 -20.96 7.10 13.93
CA LEU A 49 -20.26 5.91 14.41
C LEU A 49 -20.00 5.98 15.92
N LYS A 50 -19.58 7.14 16.42
CA LYS A 50 -19.42 7.37 17.86
C LYS A 50 -20.73 7.14 18.62
N SER A 51 -21.83 7.68 18.10
CA SER A 51 -23.17 7.48 18.67
C SER A 51 -23.60 6.01 18.63
N ALA A 52 -23.25 5.27 17.57
CA ALA A 52 -23.54 3.84 17.47
C ALA A 52 -22.78 3.00 18.51
N VAL A 53 -21.54 3.36 18.83
CA VAL A 53 -20.76 2.74 19.91
C VAL A 53 -21.38 3.07 21.27
N ASP A 54 -21.72 4.34 21.52
CA ASP A 54 -22.33 4.77 22.78
C ASP A 54 -23.69 4.09 23.02
N ALA A 55 -24.46 3.87 21.96
CA ALA A 55 -25.73 3.14 21.97
C ALA A 55 -25.58 1.60 21.93
N ARG A 56 -24.35 1.07 21.86
CA ARG A 56 -24.02 -0.37 21.81
C ARG A 56 -24.60 -1.13 20.61
N PHE A 57 -24.75 -0.46 19.48
CA PHE A 57 -25.06 -1.14 18.22
C PHE A 57 -23.83 -1.83 17.60
N VAL A 58 -22.64 -1.42 18.02
CA VAL A 58 -21.35 -1.99 17.61
C VAL A 58 -20.39 -1.99 18.79
N GLU A 59 -19.62 -3.07 18.93
CA GLU A 59 -18.63 -3.19 19.99
C GLU A 59 -17.31 -2.50 19.61
N LEU A 60 -16.60 -1.97 20.61
CA LEU A 60 -15.34 -1.26 20.38
C LEU A 60 -14.28 -2.08 19.61
N PRO A 61 -14.08 -3.40 19.89
CA PRO A 61 -13.14 -4.21 19.11
C PRO A 61 -13.44 -4.27 17.62
N GLU A 62 -14.72 -4.16 17.23
CA GLU A 62 -15.10 -4.14 15.82
C GLU A 62 -14.73 -2.82 15.14
N VAL A 63 -14.89 -1.70 15.86
CA VAL A 63 -14.45 -0.38 15.38
C VAL A 63 -12.92 -0.34 15.21
N LEU A 64 -12.20 -0.97 16.14
CA LEU A 64 -10.74 -1.12 16.03
C LEU A 64 -10.33 -1.97 14.84
N ASP A 65 -11.04 -3.08 14.58
CA ASP A 65 -10.82 -3.90 13.39
C ASP A 65 -11.12 -3.13 12.09
N PHE A 66 -12.18 -2.33 12.08
CA PHE A 66 -12.50 -1.45 10.95
C PHE A 66 -11.39 -0.44 10.68
N LEU A 67 -10.97 0.33 11.68
CA LEU A 67 -9.86 1.28 11.54
C LEU A 67 -8.60 0.58 11.00
N ARG A 68 -8.27 -0.57 11.58
CA ARG A 68 -7.12 -1.37 11.20
C ARG A 68 -7.15 -1.77 9.72
N LYS A 69 -8.30 -2.23 9.22
CA LYS A 69 -8.48 -2.56 7.79
C LYS A 69 -8.27 -1.34 6.89
N CYS A 70 -8.74 -0.17 7.31
CA CYS A 70 -8.55 1.08 6.56
C CYS A 70 -7.10 1.56 6.54
N GLU A 71 -6.35 1.33 7.62
CA GLU A 71 -4.93 1.70 7.76
C GLU A 71 -4.00 0.76 7.00
N GLU A 72 -4.26 -0.55 7.06
CA GLU A 72 -3.34 -1.57 6.53
C GLU A 72 -3.49 -1.83 5.03
N CYS A 73 -4.52 -1.25 4.41
CA CYS A 73 -4.86 -1.46 3.00
C CYS A 73 -5.02 -0.12 2.26
N GLY A 74 -4.11 0.81 2.55
CA GLY A 74 -4.11 2.16 1.99
C GLY A 74 -3.50 2.27 0.59
N ARG A 75 -3.42 3.52 0.11
CA ARG A 75 -2.60 3.91 -1.04
C ARG A 75 -1.12 3.74 -0.66
N GLN A 76 -0.54 2.60 -1.01
CA GLN A 76 0.74 2.14 -0.45
C GLN A 76 1.69 1.64 -1.53
N THR A 77 2.98 1.67 -1.20
CA THR A 77 4.05 0.97 -1.88
C THR A 77 4.51 -0.18 -1.01
N ILE A 78 4.57 -1.37 -1.61
CA ILE A 78 4.80 -2.64 -0.95
C ILE A 78 6.13 -3.17 -1.47
N PHE A 79 7.11 -3.28 -0.57
CA PHE A 79 8.38 -3.91 -0.82
C PHE A 79 8.30 -5.36 -0.37
N LEU A 80 8.79 -6.28 -1.22
CA LEU A 80 8.82 -7.70 -0.93
C LEU A 80 10.28 -8.11 -0.73
N LEU A 81 10.58 -8.69 0.44
CA LEU A 81 11.93 -9.08 0.83
C LEU A 81 11.97 -10.57 1.17
N GLU A 82 12.92 -11.30 0.64
CA GLU A 82 13.18 -12.70 0.99
C GLU A 82 14.30 -12.79 2.04
N PRO A 83 14.22 -13.75 2.98
CA PRO A 83 15.34 -14.04 3.86
C PRO A 83 16.53 -14.54 3.02
N LYS A 84 17.73 -14.04 3.31
CA LYS A 84 18.94 -14.38 2.57
C LYS A 84 19.38 -15.84 2.73
N ASN A 85 18.97 -16.49 3.82
CA ASN A 85 19.26 -17.89 4.11
C ASN A 85 18.19 -18.51 5.03
N ASP A 86 18.26 -19.84 5.23
CA ASP A 86 17.30 -20.58 6.06
C ASP A 86 17.38 -20.22 7.54
N GLU A 87 18.53 -19.76 8.04
CA GLU A 87 18.69 -19.33 9.43
C GLU A 87 17.83 -18.10 9.73
N VAL A 88 17.94 -17.06 8.88
CA VAL A 88 17.09 -15.86 8.95
C VAL A 88 15.62 -16.25 8.81
N LYS A 89 15.29 -17.11 7.85
CA LYS A 89 13.92 -17.58 7.63
C LYS A 89 13.32 -18.25 8.88
N ASN A 90 14.05 -19.17 9.50
CA ASN A 90 13.59 -19.87 10.70
C ASN A 90 13.41 -18.90 11.88
N ARG A 91 14.26 -17.88 11.99
CA ARG A 91 14.14 -16.83 13.00
C ARG A 91 12.91 -15.95 12.79
N LEU A 92 12.61 -15.58 11.54
CA LEU A 92 11.41 -14.83 11.19
C LEU A 92 10.10 -15.60 11.49
N GLN A 93 10.13 -16.93 11.57
CA GLN A 93 8.97 -17.73 11.99
C GLN A 93 8.69 -17.63 13.50
N ASP A 94 9.66 -17.22 14.31
CA ASP A 94 9.49 -17.05 15.75
C ASP A 94 9.04 -15.63 16.09
N ALA A 95 7.76 -15.38 15.88
CA ALA A 95 7.12 -14.09 16.14
C ALA A 95 7.32 -13.58 17.58
N THR A 96 7.42 -14.48 18.56
CA THR A 96 7.60 -14.13 19.96
C THR A 96 9.01 -13.58 20.20
N THR A 97 10.03 -14.24 19.64
CA THR A 97 11.41 -13.75 19.73
C THR A 97 11.56 -12.39 19.04
N ILE A 98 11.00 -12.23 17.84
CA ILE A 98 11.02 -10.94 17.12
C ILE A 98 10.40 -9.82 17.96
N ALA A 99 9.24 -10.05 18.56
CA ALA A 99 8.57 -9.03 19.37
C ALA A 99 9.34 -8.72 20.66
N THR A 100 9.91 -9.72 21.34
CA THR A 100 10.75 -9.52 22.53
C THR A 100 12.01 -8.71 22.21
N GLU A 101 12.66 -8.98 21.07
CA GLU A 101 13.86 -8.23 20.63
C GLU A 101 13.54 -6.77 20.31
N LEU A 102 12.35 -6.47 19.77
CA LEU A 102 11.92 -5.11 19.43
C LEU A 102 11.42 -4.31 20.63
N PHE A 103 10.70 -4.95 21.56
CA PHE A 103 9.89 -4.27 22.57
C PHE A 103 10.25 -4.62 24.02
N GLY A 104 11.19 -5.55 24.23
CA GLY A 104 11.49 -6.11 25.56
C GLY A 104 10.47 -7.16 26.00
N GLU A 105 10.57 -7.72 27.20
CA GLU A 105 9.73 -8.83 27.67
C GLU A 105 8.27 -8.47 27.96
N GLU A 106 7.96 -7.18 28.16
CA GLU A 106 6.62 -6.69 28.55
C GLU A 106 5.69 -6.41 27.36
N TRP A 107 6.04 -6.89 26.17
CA TRP A 107 5.20 -6.76 24.98
C TRP A 107 3.94 -7.64 25.06
N GLY A 108 2.81 -7.16 24.51
CA GLY A 108 1.55 -7.92 24.52
C GLY A 108 0.30 -7.04 24.46
N PRO A 109 -0.88 -7.61 24.80
CA PRO A 109 -2.17 -6.91 24.73
C PRO A 109 -2.30 -5.68 25.65
N ASP A 110 -1.50 -5.62 26.72
CA ASP A 110 -1.48 -4.46 27.62
C ASP A 110 -0.57 -3.33 27.08
N TYR A 111 0.31 -3.65 26.13
CA TYR A 111 1.23 -2.70 25.49
C TYR A 111 0.67 -2.16 24.16
N PHE A 112 -0.03 -3.00 23.39
CA PHE A 112 -0.59 -2.68 22.08
C PHE A 112 -2.10 -2.97 22.03
N PRO A 113 -2.89 -2.21 21.25
CA PRO A 113 -2.48 -1.14 20.36
C PRO A 113 -2.36 0.25 21.03
N ILE A 114 -1.50 1.09 20.48
CA ILE A 114 -1.37 2.51 20.82
C ILE A 114 -2.14 3.32 19.76
N HIS A 115 -3.02 4.23 20.17
CA HIS A 115 -3.82 5.04 19.24
C HIS A 115 -3.32 6.48 19.09
N GLU A 116 -2.42 6.89 19.97
CA GLU A 116 -1.78 8.20 19.90
C GLU A 116 -0.75 8.21 18.77
N ARG A 117 -0.72 9.30 18.00
CA ARG A 117 0.30 9.49 16.96
C ARG A 117 1.53 10.18 17.54
N PRO A 118 2.73 9.84 17.04
CA PRO A 118 3.92 10.58 17.39
C PRO A 118 3.81 12.02 16.84
N VAL A 119 4.31 12.97 17.61
CA VAL A 119 4.42 14.39 17.19
C VAL A 119 5.55 14.57 16.17
N GLU A 120 6.55 13.71 16.21
CA GLU A 120 7.67 13.70 15.27
C GLU A 120 8.15 12.25 15.07
N GLY A 121 8.58 11.93 13.86
CA GLY A 121 9.20 10.66 13.53
C GLY A 121 8.17 9.53 13.40
N ILE A 122 8.59 8.33 13.79
CA ILE A 122 7.82 7.10 13.56
C ILE A 122 7.87 6.20 14.79
N GLN A 123 6.73 5.58 15.12
CA GLN A 123 6.56 4.77 16.32
C GLN A 123 5.75 3.50 16.02
N TRP A 124 6.17 2.37 16.58
CA TRP A 124 5.38 1.14 16.58
C TRP A 124 4.14 1.31 17.45
N VAL A 125 2.97 1.00 16.89
CA VAL A 125 1.67 1.20 17.53
C VAL A 125 0.83 -0.06 17.59
N ASP A 126 1.22 -1.12 16.89
CA ASP A 126 0.58 -2.43 17.00
C ASP A 126 1.60 -3.53 16.72
N CYS A 127 1.48 -4.65 17.43
CA CYS A 127 2.24 -5.87 17.21
C CYS A 127 1.29 -7.06 17.36
N ARG A 128 1.11 -7.82 16.28
CA ARG A 128 0.25 -8.99 16.23
C ARG A 128 1.07 -10.20 15.85
N VAL A 129 1.04 -11.21 16.69
CA VAL A 129 1.67 -12.51 16.46
C VAL A 129 0.61 -13.58 16.27
N LYS A 130 0.96 -14.66 15.58
CA LYS A 130 0.09 -15.84 15.40
C LYS A 130 -1.28 -15.46 14.80
N ILE A 131 -1.24 -14.80 13.64
CA ILE A 131 -2.45 -14.33 12.95
C ILE A 131 -3.43 -15.51 12.74
N PRO A 132 -4.75 -15.35 12.98
CA PRO A 132 -5.73 -16.41 12.75
C PRO A 132 -5.63 -16.98 11.32
N GLY A 133 -5.57 -18.31 11.21
CA GLY A 133 -5.35 -19.01 9.93
C GLY A 133 -3.88 -19.04 9.46
N HIS A 134 -3.03 -18.17 10.01
CA HIS A 134 -1.61 -18.03 9.66
C HIS A 134 -0.74 -17.96 10.94
N PRO A 135 -0.59 -19.06 11.69
CA PRO A 135 0.01 -19.05 13.02
C PRO A 135 1.52 -18.71 13.04
N ARG A 136 2.18 -18.73 11.88
CA ARG A 136 3.59 -18.34 11.71
C ARG A 136 3.75 -16.93 11.17
N ASP A 137 2.66 -16.28 10.77
CA ASP A 137 2.70 -14.88 10.37
C ASP A 137 2.69 -13.98 11.60
N TRP A 138 3.30 -12.82 11.43
CA TRP A 138 3.20 -11.71 12.37
C TRP A 138 3.14 -10.39 11.60
N CYS A 139 2.60 -9.37 12.26
CA CYS A 139 2.40 -8.06 11.68
C CYS A 139 2.70 -6.96 12.70
N LEU A 140 3.48 -5.97 12.27
CA LEU A 140 3.77 -4.75 13.00
C LEU A 140 3.15 -3.57 12.25
N LYS A 141 2.65 -2.59 13.00
CA LYS A 141 2.14 -1.34 12.43
C LYS A 141 2.83 -0.17 13.11
N ALA A 142 3.22 0.82 12.32
CA ALA A 142 3.77 2.07 12.83
C ALA A 142 2.96 3.27 12.34
N TYR A 143 2.82 4.26 13.21
CA TYR A 143 2.36 5.60 12.82
C TYR A 143 3.57 6.50 12.65
N GLY A 144 3.53 7.31 11.60
CA GLY A 144 4.51 8.37 11.37
C GLY A 144 3.84 9.72 11.15
N HIS A 145 4.66 10.76 11.30
CA HIS A 145 4.33 12.14 11.05
C HIS A 145 5.42 12.77 10.20
N GLU A 146 5.02 13.38 9.08
CA GLU A 146 5.93 14.01 8.12
C GLU A 146 5.38 15.36 7.67
N VAL A 147 6.25 16.37 7.61
CA VAL A 147 5.93 17.68 7.04
C VAL A 147 6.51 17.74 5.64
N ILE A 148 5.66 18.04 4.66
CA ILE A 148 6.01 17.99 3.24
C ILE A 148 5.75 19.33 2.60
N GLU A 149 6.73 19.82 1.85
CA GLU A 149 6.59 20.99 1.01
C GLU A 149 6.19 20.56 -0.40
N GLU A 150 4.92 20.78 -0.76
CA GLU A 150 4.44 20.54 -2.12
C GLU A 150 4.53 21.84 -2.93
N THR A 151 5.28 21.83 -4.03
CA THR A 151 5.36 23.00 -4.92
C THR A 151 4.05 23.15 -5.69
N ILE A 152 3.29 24.20 -5.38
CA ILE A 152 2.03 24.55 -6.06
C ILE A 152 2.33 25.21 -7.41
N GLU A 153 3.28 26.14 -7.42
CA GLU A 153 3.64 26.90 -8.60
C GLU A 153 5.15 27.09 -8.66
N ASN A 154 5.72 26.92 -9.86
CA ASN A 154 7.10 27.26 -10.13
C ASN A 154 7.13 28.34 -11.21
N LYS A 155 7.64 29.51 -10.83
CA LYS A 155 7.88 30.65 -11.73
C LYS A 155 9.36 30.79 -11.96
N ARG A 156 9.75 30.78 -13.23
CA ARG A 156 11.10 31.10 -13.67
C ARG A 156 11.13 32.55 -14.17
N GLU A 157 11.80 33.42 -13.45
CA GLU A 157 12.03 34.80 -13.88
C GLU A 157 13.46 34.91 -14.45
N GLU A 158 13.59 35.20 -15.74
CA GLU A 158 14.90 35.51 -16.33
C GLU A 158 15.39 36.87 -15.82
N ILE A 159 16.58 36.88 -15.22
CA ILE A 159 17.24 38.09 -14.74
C ILE A 159 18.12 38.68 -15.85
N ASP A 160 18.85 37.81 -16.57
CA ASP A 160 19.65 38.15 -17.75
C ASP A 160 19.89 36.90 -18.64
N GLU A 161 20.70 37.02 -19.69
CA GLU A 161 20.99 35.94 -20.66
C GLU A 161 21.59 34.66 -20.03
N ARG A 162 22.09 34.71 -18.79
CA ARG A 162 22.73 33.56 -18.11
C ARG A 162 22.12 33.25 -16.75
N HIS A 163 21.33 34.14 -16.18
CA HIS A 163 20.78 33.99 -14.84
C HIS A 163 19.25 34.03 -14.85
N PHE A 164 18.66 33.15 -14.05
CA PHE A 164 17.25 33.17 -13.75
C PHE A 164 17.04 32.97 -12.25
N ARG A 165 15.90 33.47 -11.77
CA ARG A 165 15.37 33.19 -10.44
C ARG A 165 14.31 32.10 -10.57
N ASP A 166 14.45 31.06 -9.76
CA ASP A 166 13.43 30.03 -9.56
C ASP A 166 12.64 30.42 -8.31
N ILE A 167 11.39 30.84 -8.49
CA ILE A 167 10.47 31.20 -7.40
C ILE A 167 9.46 30.06 -7.28
N ARG A 168 9.40 29.44 -6.11
CA ARG A 168 8.52 28.31 -5.83
C ARG A 168 7.52 28.70 -4.75
N ASP A 169 6.25 28.68 -5.11
CA ASP A 169 5.16 28.77 -4.14
C ASP A 169 4.92 27.36 -3.61
N VAL A 170 5.11 27.17 -2.30
CA VAL A 170 5.01 25.85 -1.65
C VAL A 170 3.84 25.82 -0.67
N GLU A 171 3.09 24.72 -0.68
CA GLU A 171 2.14 24.35 0.35
C GLU A 171 2.85 23.44 1.36
N ILE A 172 2.72 23.76 2.65
CA ILE A 172 3.23 22.90 3.72
C ILE A 172 2.09 21.97 4.15
N LEU A 173 2.24 20.69 3.85
CA LEU A 173 1.31 19.64 4.21
C LEU A 173 1.81 18.88 5.42
N ASP A 174 0.98 18.81 6.44
CA ASP A 174 1.17 17.96 7.60
C ASP A 174 0.56 16.58 7.30
N VAL A 175 1.43 15.57 7.11
CA VAL A 175 1.03 14.26 6.61
C VAL A 175 1.25 13.18 7.65
N ASN A 176 0.13 12.52 7.94
CA ASN A 176 0.03 11.37 8.79
C ASN A 176 0.26 10.09 7.99
N THR A 177 1.31 9.35 8.29
CA THR A 177 1.67 8.12 7.57
C THR A 177 1.39 6.88 8.42
N VAL A 178 1.15 5.77 7.73
CA VAL A 178 1.08 4.42 8.27
C VAL A 178 2.10 3.56 7.53
N ALA A 179 2.82 2.74 8.30
CA ALA A 179 3.65 1.69 7.75
C ALA A 179 3.28 0.34 8.36
N VAL A 180 3.38 -0.71 7.57
CA VAL A 180 3.06 -2.08 7.98
C VAL A 180 4.21 -2.98 7.62
N VAL A 181 4.65 -3.81 8.57
CA VAL A 181 5.63 -4.85 8.32
C VAL A 181 4.99 -6.19 8.63
N ARG A 182 4.90 -7.06 7.64
CA ARG A 182 4.27 -8.37 7.78
C ARG A 182 5.21 -9.46 7.32
N TRP A 183 5.48 -10.42 8.18
CA TRP A 183 6.05 -11.69 7.74
C TRP A 183 4.94 -12.60 7.23
N ARG A 184 5.08 -13.08 6.00
CA ARG A 184 4.20 -14.07 5.37
C ARG A 184 4.95 -15.37 5.19
N ASP A 185 4.82 -16.29 6.14
CA ASP A 185 5.49 -17.58 6.06
C ASP A 185 5.00 -18.38 4.84
N PRO A 186 5.87 -19.09 4.11
CA PRO A 186 7.34 -19.13 4.18
C PRO A 186 8.04 -18.23 3.15
N HIS A 187 7.36 -17.20 2.66
CA HIS A 187 7.71 -16.55 1.40
C HIS A 187 8.52 -15.27 1.59
N PHE A 188 7.95 -14.24 2.21
CA PHE A 188 8.57 -12.92 2.22
C PHE A 188 8.18 -12.09 3.44
N LEU A 189 9.08 -11.18 3.79
CA LEU A 189 8.84 -10.03 4.64
C LEU A 189 8.31 -8.91 3.76
N GLU A 190 7.06 -8.55 3.98
CA GLU A 190 6.34 -7.49 3.30
C GLU A 190 6.50 -6.18 4.09
N VAL A 191 7.00 -5.12 3.46
CA VAL A 191 7.06 -3.78 4.06
C VAL A 191 6.19 -2.84 3.23
N ARG A 192 5.14 -2.31 3.84
CA ARG A 192 4.22 -1.33 3.24
C ARG A 192 4.52 0.05 3.80
N VAL A 193 4.63 1.02 2.92
CA VAL A 193 4.71 2.44 3.28
C VAL A 193 3.65 3.20 2.49
N ASP A 194 3.01 4.17 3.12
CA ASP A 194 2.07 5.04 2.41
C ASP A 194 2.75 5.75 1.23
N LYS A 195 2.03 5.87 0.12
CA LYS A 195 2.46 6.59 -1.07
C LYS A 195 1.75 7.94 -1.10
N LEU A 196 2.49 9.03 -0.95
CA LEU A 196 1.87 10.36 -0.98
C LEU A 196 1.73 10.86 -2.42
N ARG A 197 1.04 12.00 -2.58
CA ARG A 197 0.63 12.53 -3.88
C ARG A 197 1.81 12.86 -4.78
N SER A 198 2.85 13.45 -4.22
CA SER A 198 4.06 13.94 -4.89
C SER A 198 5.29 13.08 -4.63
N SER A 199 5.18 11.99 -3.84
CA SER A 199 6.35 11.20 -3.44
C SER A 199 7.02 10.52 -4.62
N GLY A 200 8.27 10.90 -4.84
CA GLY A 200 9.16 10.21 -5.76
C GLY A 200 9.64 8.88 -5.20
N PHE A 201 10.23 8.07 -6.07
CA PHE A 201 10.81 6.78 -5.71
C PHE A 201 11.81 6.81 -4.55
N ASN A 202 12.70 7.80 -4.55
CA ASN A 202 13.73 7.93 -3.51
C ASN A 202 13.13 8.16 -2.12
N GLU A 203 12.00 8.86 -2.03
CA GLU A 203 11.31 9.09 -0.78
C GLU A 203 10.74 7.79 -0.21
N MET A 204 10.14 6.95 -1.06
CA MET A 204 9.65 5.63 -0.65
C MET A 204 10.80 4.72 -0.16
N ARG A 205 11.97 4.77 -0.82
CA ARG A 205 13.17 4.05 -0.34
C ARG A 205 13.69 4.58 0.99
N ASN A 206 13.65 5.89 1.20
CA ASN A 206 14.04 6.49 2.48
C ASN A 206 13.11 6.02 3.60
N ARG A 207 11.80 5.94 3.36
CA ARG A 207 10.86 5.36 4.32
C ARG A 207 11.13 3.89 4.61
N LEU A 208 11.42 3.09 3.59
CA LEU A 208 11.85 1.69 3.79
C LEU A 208 13.11 1.64 4.67
N ALA A 209 14.08 2.53 4.46
CA ALA A 209 15.28 2.59 5.28
C ALA A 209 14.97 2.96 6.74
N SER A 210 14.08 3.94 6.99
CA SER A 210 13.62 4.30 8.34
C SER A 210 12.94 3.12 9.04
N ILE A 211 12.05 2.42 8.34
CA ILE A 211 11.44 1.19 8.86
C ILE A 211 12.49 0.11 9.14
N GLY A 212 13.47 -0.05 8.25
CA GLY A 212 14.59 -0.96 8.44
C GLY A 212 15.40 -0.65 9.70
N GLN A 213 15.62 0.63 10.01
CA GLN A 213 16.28 1.04 11.25
C GLN A 213 15.44 0.68 12.48
N MET A 214 14.13 0.91 12.45
CA MET A 214 13.23 0.53 13.54
C MET A 214 13.15 -0.98 13.76
N LEU A 215 13.28 -1.77 12.68
CA LEU A 215 13.31 -3.23 12.75
C LEU A 215 14.65 -3.77 13.24
N SER A 216 15.75 -3.02 13.09
CA SER A 216 17.12 -3.50 13.29
C SER A 216 17.43 -4.20 14.62
N PRO A 217 16.77 -3.91 15.77
CA PRO A 217 16.99 -4.67 16.99
C PRO A 217 16.65 -6.16 16.84
N ALA A 218 15.67 -6.48 15.99
CA ALA A 218 15.31 -7.86 15.64
C ALA A 218 15.78 -8.25 14.24
N ILE A 219 15.58 -7.43 13.22
CA ILE A 219 15.84 -7.79 11.82
C ILE A 219 16.58 -6.66 11.11
N ASN A 220 17.82 -6.93 10.70
CA ASN A 220 18.55 -6.04 9.83
C ASN A 220 18.26 -6.37 8.35
N ILE A 221 17.22 -5.74 7.81
CA ILE A 221 16.74 -5.98 6.45
C ILE A 221 17.82 -5.76 5.36
N GLN A 222 18.84 -4.95 5.62
CA GLN A 222 19.90 -4.65 4.66
C GLN A 222 20.90 -5.80 4.53
N THR A 223 21.12 -6.56 5.61
CA THR A 223 22.13 -7.63 5.65
C THR A 223 21.52 -9.02 5.63
N GLU A 224 20.31 -9.16 6.17
CA GLU A 224 19.62 -10.45 6.38
C GLU A 224 18.58 -10.76 5.33
N CYS A 225 18.13 -9.76 4.54
CA CYS A 225 17.16 -9.94 3.49
C CYS A 225 17.72 -9.52 2.12
N VAL A 226 17.08 -10.02 1.07
CA VAL A 226 17.28 -9.61 -0.33
C VAL A 226 15.93 -9.25 -0.93
N SER A 227 15.91 -8.40 -1.95
CA SER A 227 14.66 -8.11 -2.67
C SER A 227 14.09 -9.36 -3.34
N TYR A 228 12.79 -9.59 -3.18
CA TYR A 228 12.05 -10.62 -3.93
C TYR A 228 11.93 -10.16 -5.38
N SER A 229 12.65 -10.81 -6.30
CA SER A 229 12.66 -10.39 -7.71
C SER A 229 11.26 -10.51 -8.34
N LEU A 230 10.71 -9.37 -8.77
CA LEU A 230 9.44 -9.30 -9.51
C LEU A 230 9.62 -9.43 -11.03
N GLN A 231 10.85 -9.62 -11.52
CA GLN A 231 11.17 -9.72 -12.94
C GLN A 231 10.35 -10.78 -13.69
N ASP A 232 10.27 -11.99 -13.14
CA ASP A 232 9.50 -13.08 -13.76
C ASP A 232 8.00 -12.78 -13.74
N SER A 233 7.50 -12.10 -12.71
CA SER A 233 6.12 -11.63 -12.64
C SER A 233 5.83 -10.57 -13.70
N LEU A 234 6.74 -9.60 -13.89
CA LEU A 234 6.64 -8.60 -14.96
C LEU A 234 6.59 -9.26 -16.34
N ARG A 235 7.45 -10.23 -16.59
CA ARG A 235 7.44 -10.99 -17.86
C ARG A 235 6.13 -11.75 -18.05
N ARG A 236 5.66 -12.47 -17.04
CA ARG A 236 4.36 -13.18 -17.10
C ARG A 236 3.19 -12.24 -17.36
N LEU A 237 3.19 -11.05 -16.77
CA LEU A 237 2.17 -10.03 -17.02
C LEU A 237 2.21 -9.56 -18.49
N ILE A 238 3.41 -9.30 -19.00
CA ILE A 238 3.57 -8.86 -20.40
C ILE A 238 3.18 -9.98 -21.36
N ASP A 239 3.63 -11.22 -21.15
CA ASP A 239 3.32 -12.34 -22.05
C ASP A 239 1.82 -12.72 -21.96
N GLY A 240 1.25 -12.67 -20.75
CA GLY A 240 -0.15 -13.00 -20.48
C GLY A 240 -1.16 -12.00 -21.04
N ARG A 241 -0.75 -10.74 -21.29
CA ARG A 241 -1.67 -9.67 -21.72
C ARG A 241 -2.45 -9.98 -22.99
N ARG A 242 -1.88 -10.77 -23.92
CA ARG A 242 -2.52 -11.17 -25.19
C ARG A 242 -3.23 -12.52 -25.11
N ALA A 243 -2.84 -13.36 -24.15
CA ALA A 243 -3.33 -14.73 -24.03
C ALA A 243 -4.67 -14.82 -23.31
N GLN A 244 -5.12 -13.73 -22.68
CA GLN A 244 -6.42 -13.65 -22.03
C GLN A 244 -7.50 -13.50 -23.10
N ALA A 245 -8.47 -14.42 -23.10
CA ALA A 245 -9.69 -14.23 -23.87
C ALA A 245 -10.40 -12.96 -23.34
N ALA A 246 -11.07 -12.21 -24.21
CA ALA A 246 -11.68 -10.92 -23.84
C ALA A 246 -12.65 -11.01 -22.65
N ASP A 247 -13.27 -12.18 -22.43
CA ASP A 247 -14.18 -12.51 -21.32
C ASP A 247 -13.46 -13.00 -20.06
N LYS A 248 -12.14 -13.20 -20.10
CA LYS A 248 -11.28 -13.68 -19.01
C LYS A 248 -10.13 -12.74 -18.69
N THR A 249 -10.19 -11.51 -19.21
CA THR A 249 -9.14 -10.52 -19.00
C THR A 249 -9.21 -10.01 -17.56
N VAL A 250 -8.18 -10.32 -16.79
CA VAL A 250 -8.12 -10.01 -15.34
C VAL A 250 -7.47 -8.66 -15.07
N TYR A 251 -6.64 -8.20 -16.01
CA TYR A 251 -5.99 -6.91 -15.94
C TYR A 251 -5.76 -6.34 -17.33
N ARG A 252 -5.65 -5.02 -17.39
CA ARG A 252 -5.21 -4.27 -18.54
C ARG A 252 -3.83 -3.67 -18.29
N VAL A 253 -2.92 -3.81 -19.24
CA VAL A 253 -1.61 -3.15 -19.18
C VAL A 253 -1.73 -1.75 -19.76
N THR A 254 -1.40 -0.74 -18.95
CA THR A 254 -1.52 0.69 -19.30
C THR A 254 -0.18 1.35 -19.58
N SER A 255 0.95 0.81 -19.10
CA SER A 255 2.28 1.27 -19.49
C SER A 255 3.32 0.17 -19.24
N ILE A 256 4.34 0.08 -20.09
CA ILE A 256 5.50 -0.79 -19.90
C ILE A 256 6.77 0.01 -20.09
N LYS A 257 7.70 -0.07 -19.14
CA LYS A 257 9.04 0.48 -19.25
C LYS A 257 10.08 -0.63 -19.36
N PHE A 258 10.86 -0.61 -20.43
CA PHE A 258 11.99 -1.51 -20.65
C PHE A 258 13.32 -0.82 -20.34
N LEU A 259 14.25 -1.58 -19.78
CA LEU A 259 15.67 -1.25 -19.74
C LEU A 259 16.38 -1.97 -20.89
N ASP A 260 17.12 -1.20 -21.68
CA ASP A 260 17.99 -1.73 -22.71
C ASP A 260 19.33 -2.20 -22.11
N ARG A 261 20.17 -2.85 -22.93
CA ARG A 261 21.46 -3.42 -22.50
C ARG A 261 22.50 -2.37 -22.11
N ARG A 262 22.26 -1.09 -22.37
CA ARG A 262 23.11 0.07 -22.06
C ARG A 262 22.45 0.97 -21.00
N GLU A 263 21.46 0.47 -20.27
CA GLU A 263 20.68 1.20 -19.26
C GLU A 263 19.83 2.37 -19.80
N GLY A 264 19.69 2.48 -21.13
CA GLY A 264 18.68 3.34 -21.74
C GLY A 264 17.29 2.80 -21.44
N SER A 265 16.33 3.69 -21.16
CA SER A 265 14.97 3.28 -20.86
C SER A 265 13.99 3.67 -21.96
N ASN A 266 13.15 2.73 -22.38
CA ASN A 266 12.05 2.97 -23.32
C ASN A 266 10.73 2.73 -22.60
N GLU A 267 9.85 3.72 -22.58
CA GLU A 267 8.50 3.61 -22.02
C GLU A 267 7.46 3.62 -23.13
N LEU A 268 6.57 2.63 -23.11
CA LEU A 268 5.50 2.44 -24.06
C LEU A 268 4.18 2.59 -23.32
N ARG A 269 3.40 3.60 -23.72
CA ARG A 269 2.11 3.95 -23.13
C ARG A 269 1.09 4.32 -24.23
N PRO A 270 -0.21 4.12 -24.00
CA PRO A 270 -1.25 4.58 -24.90
C PRO A 270 -1.26 6.10 -25.04
N MET A 271 -1.87 6.59 -26.12
CA MET A 271 -2.03 8.02 -26.34
C MET A 271 -3.23 8.57 -25.57
N MET A 272 -4.29 7.77 -25.42
CA MET A 272 -5.49 8.17 -24.69
C MET A 272 -5.63 7.42 -23.37
N ALA A 273 -6.23 8.08 -22.38
CA ALA A 273 -6.57 7.45 -21.12
C ALA A 273 -7.67 6.40 -21.33
N GLY A 274 -7.55 5.25 -20.66
CA GLY A 274 -8.51 4.14 -20.78
C GLY A 274 -8.25 3.20 -21.96
N GLU A 275 -7.21 3.42 -22.76
CA GLU A 275 -6.70 2.44 -23.73
C GLU A 275 -5.69 1.50 -23.08
N ASP A 276 -5.46 0.34 -23.69
CA ASP A 276 -4.38 -0.56 -23.34
C ASP A 276 -3.13 -0.33 -24.22
N VAL A 277 -2.01 -0.91 -23.82
CA VAL A 277 -0.77 -0.83 -24.61
C VAL A 277 -0.88 -1.51 -25.98
N ASP A 278 -1.79 -2.47 -26.16
CA ASP A 278 -1.95 -3.24 -27.40
C ASP A 278 -2.98 -2.63 -28.37
N SER A 279 -3.58 -1.48 -28.01
CA SER A 279 -4.56 -0.74 -28.83
C SER A 279 -3.94 -0.19 -30.13
N ASP A 280 -2.62 -0.14 -30.21
CA ASP A 280 -1.85 0.21 -31.41
C ASP A 280 -0.97 -0.97 -31.86
N VAL A 281 -1.08 -1.35 -33.13
CA VAL A 281 -0.34 -2.49 -33.72
C VAL A 281 1.17 -2.24 -33.68
N GLY A 282 1.62 -1.02 -33.99
CA GLY A 282 3.05 -0.68 -33.98
C GLY A 282 3.67 -0.74 -32.59
N ARG A 283 2.93 -0.33 -31.56
CA ARG A 283 3.34 -0.46 -30.16
C ARG A 283 3.44 -1.92 -29.75
N THR A 284 2.47 -2.74 -30.16
CA THR A 284 2.47 -4.19 -29.90
C THR A 284 3.71 -4.86 -30.49
N GLU A 285 3.98 -4.60 -31.78
CA GLU A 285 5.17 -5.10 -32.46
C GLU A 285 6.47 -4.64 -31.79
N SER A 286 6.50 -3.39 -31.29
CA SER A 286 7.64 -2.84 -30.56
C SER A 286 7.88 -3.56 -29.23
N ILE A 287 6.82 -3.85 -28.46
CA ILE A 287 6.90 -4.62 -27.21
C ILE A 287 7.47 -6.01 -27.50
N GLU A 288 6.95 -6.69 -28.51
CA GLU A 288 7.38 -8.05 -28.89
C GLU A 288 8.84 -8.07 -29.37
N ALA A 289 9.24 -7.09 -30.17
CA ALA A 289 10.63 -6.95 -30.62
C ALA A 289 11.57 -6.72 -29.42
N LEU A 290 11.20 -5.86 -28.46
CA LEU A 290 11.99 -5.62 -27.25
C LEU A 290 12.13 -6.89 -26.40
N MET A 291 11.03 -7.60 -26.14
CA MET A 291 11.02 -8.86 -25.40
C MET A 291 11.89 -9.92 -26.10
N LYS A 292 11.73 -10.10 -27.41
CA LYS A 292 12.52 -11.05 -28.22
C LYS A 292 14.01 -10.73 -28.25
N ASN A 293 14.38 -9.46 -28.21
CA ASN A 293 15.77 -9.01 -28.17
C ASN A 293 16.39 -9.08 -26.76
N GLY A 294 15.63 -9.51 -25.77
CA GLY A 294 16.08 -9.68 -24.38
C GLY A 294 16.14 -8.38 -23.60
N ALA A 295 15.35 -7.37 -23.96
CA ALA A 295 15.14 -6.21 -23.10
C ALA A 295 14.47 -6.67 -21.79
N LYS A 296 14.85 -6.06 -20.67
CA LYS A 296 14.27 -6.40 -19.37
C LYS A 296 13.12 -5.45 -19.04
N PRO A 297 11.92 -5.94 -18.73
CA PRO A 297 10.87 -5.08 -18.20
C PRO A 297 11.29 -4.60 -16.81
N SER A 298 11.24 -3.29 -16.61
CA SER A 298 11.62 -2.65 -15.34
C SER A 298 10.41 -2.16 -14.56
N ARG A 299 9.34 -1.80 -15.27
CA ARG A 299 8.08 -1.35 -14.69
C ARG A 299 6.91 -1.72 -15.60
N VAL A 300 5.81 -2.16 -15.00
CA VAL A 300 4.53 -2.38 -15.67
C VAL A 300 3.43 -1.69 -14.84
N ALA A 301 2.66 -0.83 -15.49
CA ALA A 301 1.45 -0.25 -14.91
C ALA A 301 0.23 -1.05 -15.38
N LEU A 302 -0.64 -1.38 -14.44
CA LEU A 302 -1.81 -2.22 -14.63
C LEU A 302 -3.06 -1.52 -14.12
N GLU A 303 -4.18 -1.91 -14.70
CA GLU A 303 -5.52 -1.67 -14.17
C GLU A 303 -6.20 -3.02 -14.00
N TRP A 304 -6.63 -3.34 -12.79
CA TRP A 304 -7.31 -4.59 -12.49
C TRP A 304 -8.77 -4.50 -12.90
N LEU A 305 -9.25 -5.53 -13.57
CA LEU A 305 -10.61 -5.61 -14.09
C LEU A 305 -11.42 -6.59 -13.25
N ASP A 306 -12.73 -6.35 -13.18
CA ASP A 306 -13.67 -7.32 -12.65
C ASP A 306 -13.67 -8.56 -13.56
N GLY A 307 -13.42 -9.72 -12.97
CA GLY A 307 -13.17 -10.95 -13.70
C GLY A 307 -13.42 -12.17 -12.83
N GLU A 308 -13.31 -13.35 -13.42
CA GLU A 308 -13.45 -14.60 -12.67
C GLU A 308 -12.45 -14.59 -11.50
N TRP A 309 -12.93 -14.80 -10.27
CA TRP A 309 -12.15 -14.77 -9.02
C TRP A 309 -11.75 -13.39 -8.48
N ALA A 310 -12.24 -12.28 -9.06
CA ALA A 310 -12.10 -10.96 -8.45
C ALA A 310 -12.96 -10.87 -7.18
N PRO A 311 -12.46 -10.22 -6.11
CA PRO A 311 -13.29 -9.91 -4.94
C PRO A 311 -14.45 -8.99 -5.32
N ASP A 312 -15.63 -9.21 -4.74
CA ASP A 312 -16.80 -8.31 -4.92
C ASP A 312 -16.49 -6.86 -4.51
N SER A 313 -15.46 -6.67 -3.67
CA SER A 313 -15.00 -5.36 -3.19
C SER A 313 -13.92 -4.71 -4.07
N LEU A 314 -13.56 -5.31 -5.21
CA LEU A 314 -12.59 -4.75 -6.14
C LEU A 314 -13.15 -3.43 -6.73
N PRO A 315 -12.43 -2.30 -6.63
CA PRO A 315 -12.85 -1.07 -7.29
C PRO A 315 -12.82 -1.21 -8.81
N ASP A 316 -13.80 -0.61 -9.50
CA ASP A 316 -13.95 -0.65 -10.96
C ASP A 316 -12.68 -0.24 -11.74
N SER A 317 -11.78 0.54 -11.14
CA SER A 317 -10.53 1.02 -11.75
C SER A 317 -9.37 1.02 -10.76
N LEU A 318 -8.99 -0.16 -10.27
CA LEU A 318 -7.81 -0.28 -9.40
C LEU A 318 -6.51 -0.21 -10.22
N SER A 319 -5.81 0.91 -10.15
CA SER A 319 -4.48 1.05 -10.75
C SER A 319 -3.37 0.56 -9.84
N THR A 320 -2.47 -0.24 -10.40
CA THR A 320 -1.24 -0.68 -9.73
C THR A 320 -0.02 -0.49 -10.61
N THR A 321 1.14 -0.39 -9.99
CA THR A 321 2.43 -0.35 -10.68
C THR A 321 3.34 -1.39 -10.05
N VAL A 322 3.93 -2.25 -10.88
CA VAL A 322 4.90 -3.26 -10.46
C VAL A 322 6.27 -2.84 -11.01
N GLU A 323 7.29 -2.81 -10.15
CA GLU A 323 8.67 -2.44 -10.48
C GLU A 323 9.60 -3.59 -10.10
N GLY A 324 10.56 -3.96 -10.96
CA GLY A 324 11.32 -5.21 -10.77
C GLY A 324 12.84 -5.14 -10.86
N ASP A 325 13.47 -4.00 -11.19
CA ASP A 325 14.96 -3.94 -11.32
C ASP A 325 15.57 -2.88 -10.38
N SER A 326 14.85 -1.79 -10.11
CA SER A 326 15.31 -0.72 -9.21
C SER A 326 14.85 -0.88 -7.76
N CYS A 327 13.86 -1.74 -7.50
CA CYS A 327 13.11 -1.71 -6.24
C CYS A 327 12.46 -3.02 -5.79
N ASP A 328 11.98 -3.82 -6.74
CA ASP A 328 11.08 -4.95 -6.46
C ASP A 328 9.92 -4.53 -5.55
N ALA A 329 9.06 -3.66 -6.09
CA ALA A 329 7.96 -3.09 -5.34
C ALA A 329 6.64 -3.09 -6.15
N VAL A 330 5.55 -3.16 -5.40
CA VAL A 330 4.18 -3.04 -5.91
C VAL A 330 3.56 -1.79 -5.31
N SER A 331 3.20 -0.81 -6.15
CA SER A 331 2.43 0.36 -5.73
C SER A 331 0.96 0.18 -6.04
N ILE A 332 0.09 0.48 -5.08
CA ILE A 332 -1.36 0.53 -5.23
C ILE A 332 -1.81 1.99 -5.14
N ALA A 333 -2.54 2.46 -6.15
CA ALA A 333 -2.84 3.88 -6.31
C ALA A 333 -3.94 4.40 -5.36
N SER A 334 -4.79 3.52 -4.86
CA SER A 334 -5.96 3.84 -4.02
C SER A 334 -5.98 2.99 -2.76
N ARG A 335 -6.84 3.36 -1.80
CA ARG A 335 -7.16 2.49 -0.66
C ARG A 335 -8.02 1.33 -1.17
N VAL A 336 -7.75 0.13 -0.67
CA VAL A 336 -8.42 -1.13 -1.03
C VAL A 336 -8.79 -1.91 0.22
N THR A 337 -9.55 -3.01 0.06
CA THR A 337 -9.78 -3.96 1.16
C THR A 337 -8.59 -4.92 1.29
N PRO A 338 -8.41 -5.59 2.46
CA PRO A 338 -7.38 -6.62 2.61
C PRO A 338 -7.49 -7.76 1.59
N GLU A 339 -8.71 -8.13 1.23
CA GLU A 339 -8.98 -9.17 0.24
C GLU A 339 -8.49 -8.77 -1.16
N VAL A 340 -8.77 -7.53 -1.58
CA VAL A 340 -8.27 -6.98 -2.85
C VAL A 340 -6.75 -6.87 -2.87
N LEU A 341 -6.15 -6.45 -1.76
CA LEU A 341 -4.70 -6.40 -1.62
C LEU A 341 -4.07 -7.81 -1.76
N ASP A 342 -4.60 -8.79 -1.05
CA ASP A 342 -4.13 -10.18 -1.13
C ASP A 342 -4.36 -10.76 -2.53
N TYR A 343 -5.47 -10.42 -3.18
CA TYR A 343 -5.74 -10.79 -4.58
C TYR A 343 -4.66 -10.25 -5.53
N VAL A 344 -4.33 -8.95 -5.47
CA VAL A 344 -3.28 -8.34 -6.28
C VAL A 344 -1.93 -9.01 -6.05
N ILE A 345 -1.50 -9.13 -4.78
CA ILE A 345 -0.21 -9.74 -4.44
C ILE A 345 -0.14 -11.20 -4.90
N ASN A 346 -1.20 -11.99 -4.73
CA ASN A 346 -1.21 -13.38 -5.16
C ASN A 346 -1.17 -13.55 -6.68
N LYS A 347 -1.78 -12.65 -7.46
CA LYS A 347 -1.70 -12.67 -8.93
C LYS A 347 -0.31 -12.29 -9.47
N LEU A 348 0.49 -11.60 -8.66
CA LEU A 348 1.89 -11.27 -8.97
C LEU A 348 2.85 -12.39 -8.57
N ARG A 349 2.39 -13.47 -7.96
CA ARG A 349 3.18 -14.68 -7.65
C ARG A 349 2.99 -15.73 -8.72
#